data_AF-A0A0S9D6Z1-F1
#
_entry.id   AF-A0A0S9D6Z1-F1
#
_cell.length_a   1.000
_cell.length_b   1.000
_cell.length_c   1.000
_cell.angle_alpha   90.00
_cell.angle_beta   90.00
_cell.angle_gamma   90.00
#
_symmetry.space_group_name_H-M   'P 1'
#
loop_
_entity.id
_entity.type
_entity.pdbx_description
1 polymer ?
#
loop_
_entity_poly.entity_id
_entity_poly.type
_entity_poly.pdbx_seq_one_letter_code
_entity_poly.pdbx_strand_id
1 'polypeptide(L)' 'MQNLSFADFRHFDIALPSVAEQQNIVDYLDLETAEIDATIADAKEAIELSKERRAALISAAVTGKIDVRDHPAAKGAA' A
#
# COMPACT_ATOMS: atom_id res chain seq x y z
N MET A 1 -16.53 -23.86 -8.25
CA MET A 1 -15.09 -23.72 -8.53
C MET A 1 -14.94 -23.51 -10.03
N GLN A 2 -14.47 -22.34 -10.47
CA GLN A 2 -14.04 -22.17 -11.86
C GLN A 2 -12.65 -22.79 -11.99
N ASN A 3 -12.48 -23.75 -12.89
CA ASN A 3 -11.17 -24.23 -13.31
C ASN A 3 -10.89 -23.69 -14.71
N LEU A 4 -9.62 -23.36 -14.98
CA LEU A 4 -9.15 -23.10 -16.35
C LEU A 4 -8.56 -24.42 -16.84
N SER A 5 -9.27 -25.08 -17.74
CA SER A 5 -8.84 -26.33 -18.35
C SER A 5 -7.95 -26.06 -19.55
N PHE A 6 -7.13 -27.04 -19.94
CA PHE A 6 -6.30 -26.94 -21.15
C PHE A 6 -7.11 -26.70 -22.43
N ALA A 7 -8.39 -27.10 -22.45
CA ALA A 7 -9.29 -26.85 -23.57
C ALA A 7 -9.67 -25.37 -23.71
N ASP A 8 -9.71 -24.64 -22.59
CA ASP A 8 -10.06 -23.21 -22.56
C ASP A 8 -8.93 -22.36 -23.15
N PHE A 9 -7.67 -22.73 -22.90
CA PHE A 9 -6.51 -22.06 -23.50
C PHE A 9 -6.40 -22.27 -25.01
N ARG A 10 -6.93 -23.38 -25.53
CA ARG A 10 -6.79 -23.75 -26.96
C ARG A 10 -7.57 -22.84 -27.90
N HIS A 11 -8.55 -22.10 -27.37
CA HIS A 11 -9.41 -21.17 -28.13
C HIS A 11 -9.18 -19.71 -27.71
N PHE A 12 -8.10 -19.43 -26.96
CA PHE A 12 -7.81 -18.08 -26.50
C PHE A 12 -7.01 -17.33 -27.57
N ASP A 13 -7.65 -16.37 -28.22
CA ASP A 13 -6.97 -15.48 -29.15
C ASP A 13 -6.04 -14.54 -28.36
N ILE A 14 -4.75 -14.58 -28.69
CA ILE A 14 -3.74 -13.71 -28.08
C ILE A 14 -3.06 -12.87 -29.14
N ALA A 15 -2.84 -11.59 -28.83
CA ALA A 15 -2.01 -10.73 -29.66
C ALA A 15 -0.56 -11.23 -29.61
N LEU A 16 0.05 -11.44 -30.78
CA LEU A 16 1.45 -11.83 -30.88
C LEU A 16 2.22 -10.75 -31.67
N PRO A 17 2.57 -9.62 -31.02
CA PRO A 17 3.36 -8.58 -31.66
C PRO A 17 4.81 -9.04 -31.87
N SER A 18 5.61 -8.24 -32.57
CA SER A 18 7.03 -8.56 -32.79
C SER A 18 7.80 -8.64 -31.46
N VAL A 19 8.90 -9.40 -31.41
CA VAL A 19 9.73 -9.52 -30.19
C VAL A 19 10.20 -8.16 -29.68
N ALA A 20 10.53 -7.24 -30.60
CA ALA A 20 10.93 -5.88 -30.24
C ALA A 20 9.79 -5.10 -29.56
N GLU A 21 8.57 -5.23 -30.06
CA GLU A 21 7.39 -4.59 -29.47
C GLU A 21 7.02 -5.22 -28.13
N GLN A 22 7.12 -6.55 -28.01
CA GLN A 22 6.94 -7.24 -26.73
C GLN A 22 7.92 -6.71 -25.69
N GLN A 23 9.20 -6.55 -26.04
CA GLN A 23 10.21 -6.03 -25.11
C GLN A 23 9.89 -4.59 -24.70
N ASN A 24 9.52 -3.72 -25.65
CA ASN A 24 9.14 -2.35 -25.32
C ASN A 24 7.93 -2.28 -24.37
N ILE A 25 6.95 -3.17 -24.54
CA ILE A 25 5.80 -3.27 -23.65
C ILE A 25 6.24 -3.73 -22.25
N VAL A 26 7.11 -4.74 -22.18
CA VAL A 26 7.66 -5.22 -20.91
C VAL A 26 8.43 -4.13 -20.19
N ASP A 27 9.36 -3.45 -20.87
CA ASP A 27 10.18 -2.39 -20.27
C ASP A 27 9.32 -1.24 -19.73
N TYR A 28 8.26 -0.87 -20.46
CA TYR A 28 7.30 0.12 -20.00
C TYR A 28 6.55 -0.37 -18.75
N LEU A 29 6.02 -1.60 -18.77
CA LEU A 29 5.26 -2.13 -17.65
C LEU A 29 6.14 -2.31 -16.40
N ASP A 30 7.38 -2.75 -16.56
CA ASP A 30 8.32 -2.90 -15.46
C ASP A 30 8.61 -1.55 -14.79
N LEU A 31 8.78 -0.48 -15.57
CA LEU A 31 8.96 0.86 -15.03
C LEU A 31 7.73 1.33 -14.23
N GLU A 32 6.56 1.29 -14.86
CA GLU A 32 5.31 1.77 -14.25
C GLU A 32 4.95 0.97 -12.99
N THR A 33 5.15 -0.36 -13.03
CA THR A 33 4.87 -1.22 -11.87
C THR A 33 5.87 -1.02 -10.74
N ALA A 34 7.14 -0.77 -11.03
CA ALA A 34 8.14 -0.45 -10.02
C ALA A 34 7.82 0.86 -9.27
N GLU A 35 7.31 1.87 -9.96
CA GLU A 35 6.86 3.13 -9.34
C GLU A 35 5.65 2.91 -8.40
N ILE A 36 4.70 2.08 -8.83
CA ILE A 36 3.54 1.69 -8.01
C ILE A 36 4.02 0.95 -6.75
N ASP A 37 4.93 -0.02 -6.91
CA ASP A 37 5.45 -0.81 -5.79
C ASP A 37 6.22 0.06 -4.78
N ALA A 38 7.02 1.01 -5.26
CA ALA A 38 7.70 1.98 -4.40
C ALA A 38 6.70 2.82 -3.59
N THR A 39 5.66 3.34 -4.25
CA THR A 39 4.61 4.11 -3.59
C THR A 39 3.86 3.29 -2.53
N ILE A 40 3.60 2.01 -2.82
CA ILE A 40 2.99 1.09 -1.86
C ILE A 40 3.91 0.86 -0.65
N ALA A 41 5.21 0.72 -0.87
CA ALA A 41 6.20 0.55 0.20
C ALA A 41 6.23 1.77 1.13
N ASP A 42 6.32 2.98 0.56
CA ASP A 42 6.33 4.24 1.32
C ASP A 42 5.06 4.41 2.16
N ALA A 43 3.89 4.10 1.57
CA ALA A 43 2.62 4.16 2.29
C ALA A 43 2.57 3.19 3.47
N LYS A 44 3.10 1.98 3.31
CA LYS A 44 3.18 0.99 4.40
C LYS A 44 4.11 1.47 5.51
N GLU A 45 5.27 2.04 5.17
CA GLU A 45 6.20 2.61 6.15
C GLU A 45 5.54 3.75 6.94
N ALA A 46 4.87 4.67 6.25
CA ALA A 46 4.17 5.80 6.88
C ALA A 46 3.07 5.32 7.86
N ILE A 47 2.36 4.24 7.53
CA ILE A 47 1.37 3.62 8.41
C ILE A 47 2.02 3.09 9.68
N GLU A 48 3.13 2.35 9.55
CA GLU A 48 3.83 1.79 10.72
C GLU A 48 4.40 2.89 11.62
N LEU A 49 5.04 3.91 11.03
CA LEU A 49 5.54 5.06 11.79
C LEU A 49 4.41 5.82 12.50
N SER A 50 3.25 5.95 11.87
CA SER A 50 2.08 6.58 12.48
C SER A 50 1.55 5.78 13.69
N LYS A 51 1.56 4.45 13.60
CA LYS A 51 1.19 3.56 14.71
C LYS A 51 2.19 3.67 15.87
N GLU A 52 3.48 3.65 15.57
CA GLU A 52 4.54 3.80 16.57
C GLU A 52 4.43 5.13 17.31
N ARG A 53 4.30 6.25 16.57
CA ARG A 53 4.12 7.58 17.14
C ARG A 53 2.89 7.65 18.04
N ARG A 54 1.76 7.08 17.59
CA ARG A 54 0.54 7.02 18.41
C ARG A 54 0.78 6.25 19.72
N ALA A 55 1.44 5.09 19.66
CA ALA A 55 1.76 4.31 20.85
C ALA A 55 2.69 5.06 21.81
N ALA A 56 3.73 5.71 21.28
CA ALA A 56 4.66 6.52 22.07
C ALA A 56 3.97 7.72 22.74
N LEU A 57 3.06 8.41 22.04
CA LEU A 57 2.28 9.51 22.59
C LEU A 57 1.34 9.04 23.71
N ILE A 58 0.66 7.91 23.53
CA ILE A 58 -0.18 7.32 24.59
C ILE A 58 0.69 6.96 25.80
N SER A 59 1.83 6.31 25.58
CA SER A 59 2.77 5.95 26.65
C SER A 59 3.27 7.19 27.40
N ALA A 60 3.64 8.25 26.68
CA ALA A 60 4.10 9.50 27.27
C ALA A 60 3.01 10.22 28.07
N ALA A 61 1.76 10.20 27.60
CA ALA A 61 0.62 10.73 28.33
C ALA A 61 0.31 9.93 29.62
N VAL A 62 0.29 8.60 29.53
CA VAL A 62 0.02 7.72 30.69
C VAL A 62 1.15 7.77 31.73
N THR A 63 2.39 7.94 31.30
CA THR A 63 3.54 8.11 32.21
C THR A 63 3.69 9.54 32.74
N GLY A 64 2.76 10.45 32.39
CA GLY A 64 2.77 11.84 32.87
C GLY A 64 3.89 12.71 32.28
N LYS A 65 4.58 12.22 31.23
CA LYS A 65 5.59 13.00 30.49
C LYS A 65 4.95 14.05 29.58
N ILE A 66 3.67 13.87 29.23
CA ILE A 66 2.85 14.84 28.49
C ILE A 66 1.60 15.11 29.33
N ASP A 67 1.35 16.38 29.68
CA ASP A 67 0.13 16.77 30.39
C ASP A 67 -1.02 16.96 29.39
N VAL A 68 -2.05 16.13 29.52
CA VAL A 68 -3.25 16.13 28.66
C VAL A 68 -4.46 16.82 29.32
N ARG A 69 -4.31 17.37 30.54
CA ARG A 69 -5.42 17.90 31.34
C ARG A 69 -5.95 19.26 30.85
N ASP A 70 -5.15 20.02 30.09
CA ASP A 70 -5.54 21.30 29.47
C ASP A 70 -5.93 21.19 27.99
N HIS A 71 -6.11 19.97 27.46
CA HIS A 71 -6.45 19.78 26.06
C HIS A 71 -7.92 20.20 25.76
N PRO A 72 -8.19 21.08 24.78
CA PRO A 72 -9.52 21.64 24.53
C PRO A 72 -10.61 20.61 24.16
N ALA A 73 -10.24 19.38 23.77
CA ALA A 73 -11.21 18.32 23.48
C ALA A 73 -11.88 17.70 24.74
N ALA A 74 -11.35 17.95 25.95
CA ALA A 74 -11.92 17.41 27.20
C ALA A 74 -13.07 18.27 27.78
N LYS A 75 -13.32 19.47 27.23
CA LYS A 75 -14.34 20.42 27.74
C LYS A 75 -15.74 20.26 27.11
N GLY A 76 -16.04 19.11 26.50
CA GLY A 76 -17.29 18.89 25.74
C GLY A 76 -18.27 17.85 26.30
N ALA A 77 -18.03 17.31 27.49
CA ALA A 77 -18.93 16.33 28.12
C ALA A 77 -19.31 16.78 29.54
N ALA A 78 -20.15 17.81 29.62
CA ALA A 78 -20.89 18.18 30.81
C ALA A 78 -22.34 18.46 30.41
#